data_AF-A2E5P0-F1
#
_entry.id   AF-A2E5P0-F1
#
_cell.length_a   1.000
_cell.length_b   1.000
_cell.length_c   1.000
_cell.angle_alpha   90.00
_cell.angle_beta   90.00
_cell.angle_gamma   90.00
#
_symmetry.space_group_name_H-M   'P 1'
#
loop_
_entity.id
_entity.type
_entity.pdbx_description
1 polymer ?
#
loop_
_entity_poly.entity_id
_entity_poly.type
_entity_poly.pdbx_seq_one_letter_code
_entity_poly.pdbx_strand_id
1 'polypeptide(L)'
;MVSDCSLNYCAGGCFYGCFELKTITLNPSDNKYMFENGALTDYYQTILYFFLPYSGVKNFAVPTDMVTIGNCAFMGCPTLQRVFFSGSKIREIRYQAFKDCRNLNFIFFSLSSLTIIDNEAFDGCPYLKKCGSFQAPLSLQEKLISVKIPQIAFSDDCDQDYTCKSVNQFSISLVLLTPFVLI
;
A
#
# COMPACT_ATOMS: atom_id res chain seq x y z
N MET A 1 -6.15 29.99 9.38
CA MET A 1 -4.80 29.70 9.90
C MET A 1 -4.89 29.77 11.41
N VAL A 2 -4.63 28.67 12.11
CA VAL A 2 -4.40 28.69 13.56
C VAL A 2 -2.89 28.70 13.73
N SER A 3 -2.33 29.83 14.16
CA SER A 3 -0.93 29.94 14.59
C SER A 3 -0.92 29.90 16.13
N ASP A 4 0.08 29.26 16.72
CA ASP A 4 0.29 29.07 18.17
C ASP A 4 -0.52 27.94 18.85
N CYS A 5 -0.70 26.80 18.18
CA CYS A 5 -1.12 25.56 18.84
C CYS A 5 0.00 24.52 18.82
N SER A 6 0.42 24.07 20.00
CA SER A 6 1.27 22.89 20.16
C SER A 6 0.44 21.62 19.95
N LEU A 7 0.87 20.76 19.03
CA LEU A 7 0.21 19.48 18.77
C LEU A 7 0.51 18.52 19.94
N ASN A 8 -0.39 18.49 20.92
CA ASN A 8 -0.24 17.61 22.09
C ASN A 8 -0.62 16.16 21.79
N TYR A 9 -1.63 15.93 20.95
CA TYR A 9 -2.06 14.61 20.51
C TYR A 9 -2.98 14.71 19.28
N CYS A 10 -2.72 13.90 18.25
CA CYS A 10 -3.63 13.68 17.12
C CYS A 10 -3.78 12.19 16.88
N ALA A 11 -5.00 11.68 17.02
CA ALA A 11 -5.32 10.29 16.67
C ALA A 11 -5.52 10.14 15.15
N GLY A 12 -5.26 8.94 14.61
CA GLY A 12 -5.64 8.64 13.23
C GLY A 12 -7.13 8.83 13.00
N GLY A 13 -7.51 9.33 11.82
CA GLY A 13 -8.90 9.64 11.49
C GLY A 13 -9.45 10.94 12.11
N CYS A 14 -8.67 11.71 12.87
CA CYS A 14 -9.13 12.97 13.49
C CYS A 14 -9.61 14.04 12.49
N PHE A 15 -9.20 13.94 11.22
CA PHE A 15 -9.63 14.81 10.12
C PHE A 15 -10.65 14.15 9.18
N TYR A 16 -11.30 13.06 9.61
CA TYR A 16 -12.40 12.48 8.86
C TYR A 16 -13.55 13.49 8.73
N GLY A 17 -14.02 13.72 7.50
CA GLY A 17 -15.03 14.74 7.20
C GLY A 17 -14.49 16.17 6.98
N CYS A 18 -13.19 16.40 7.14
CA CYS A 18 -12.57 17.68 6.77
C CYS A 18 -12.29 17.75 5.26
N PHE A 19 -13.35 17.87 4.45
CA PHE A 19 -13.28 17.79 2.97
C PHE A 19 -12.35 18.83 2.32
N GLU A 20 -12.25 20.01 2.93
CA GLU A 20 -11.47 21.14 2.43
C GLU A 20 -10.02 21.17 2.95
N LEU A 21 -9.67 20.34 3.95
CA LEU A 21 -8.33 20.37 4.54
C LEU A 21 -7.33 19.66 3.61
N LYS A 22 -6.44 20.44 2.98
CA LYS A 22 -5.43 19.93 2.04
C LYS A 22 -4.01 19.87 2.61
N THR A 23 -3.71 20.70 3.60
CA THR A 23 -2.36 20.83 4.17
C THR A 23 -2.40 21.20 5.64
N ILE A 24 -1.33 20.87 6.34
CA ILE A 24 -1.05 21.29 7.72
C ILE A 24 0.32 21.96 7.71
N THR A 25 0.42 23.11 8.36
CA THR A 25 1.69 23.81 8.54
C THR A 25 2.22 23.54 9.93
N LEU A 26 3.46 23.09 10.02
CA LEU A 26 4.17 22.85 11.27
C LEU A 26 5.23 23.93 11.49
N ASN A 27 5.62 24.15 12.75
CA ASN A 27 6.79 24.97 13.05
C ASN A 27 8.07 24.17 12.70
N PRO A 28 8.90 24.64 11.75
CA PRO A 28 10.08 23.90 11.31
C PRO A 28 11.13 23.74 12.42
N SER A 29 11.07 24.53 13.50
CA SER A 29 12.00 24.43 14.63
C SER A 29 11.62 23.36 15.65
N ASP A 30 10.41 22.78 15.58
CA ASP A 30 9.90 21.86 16.61
C ASP A 30 10.49 20.44 16.49
N ASN A 31 11.12 20.05 15.36
CA ASN A 31 11.81 18.77 15.12
C ASN A 31 11.12 17.50 15.69
N LYS A 32 9.81 17.57 15.94
CA LYS A 32 9.02 16.53 16.60
C LYS A 32 8.18 15.78 15.57
N TYR A 33 7.62 16.53 14.64
CA TYR A 33 6.76 16.03 13.59
C TYR A 33 7.24 16.51 12.23
N MET A 34 6.84 15.76 11.22
CA MET A 34 7.04 16.12 9.83
C MET A 34 5.72 15.95 9.10
N PHE A 35 5.37 16.90 8.22
CA PHE A 35 4.18 16.82 7.39
C PHE A 35 4.57 16.89 5.92
N GLU A 36 4.51 15.75 5.23
CA GLU A 36 4.87 15.65 3.83
C GLU A 36 3.91 14.72 3.10
N ASN A 37 3.61 15.04 1.83
CA ASN A 37 2.76 14.23 0.96
C ASN A 37 1.41 13.83 1.58
N GLY A 38 0.83 14.72 2.40
CA GLY A 38 -0.46 14.49 3.06
C GLY A 38 -0.37 13.67 4.35
N ALA A 39 0.80 13.19 4.76
CA ALA A 39 1.01 12.41 5.98
C ALA A 39 1.66 13.25 7.08
N LEU A 40 1.19 13.10 8.32
CA LEU A 40 1.90 13.51 9.51
C LEU A 40 2.65 12.31 10.10
N THR A 41 3.96 12.45 10.27
CA THR A 41 4.84 11.47 10.89
C THR A 41 5.59 12.07 12.08
N ASP A 42 6.32 11.24 12.83
CA ASP A 42 7.43 11.74 13.64
C ASP A 42 8.52 12.33 12.72
N TYR A 43 9.44 13.09 13.30
CA TYR A 43 10.49 13.77 12.54
C TYR A 43 11.36 12.81 11.70
N TYR A 44 11.61 11.60 12.20
CA TYR A 44 12.41 10.59 11.50
C TYR A 44 11.60 9.69 10.56
N GLN A 45 10.30 9.96 10.40
CA GLN A 45 9.39 9.19 9.54
C GLN A 45 9.29 7.69 9.90
N THR A 46 9.53 7.35 11.16
CA THR A 46 9.43 5.99 11.69
C THR A 46 8.00 5.59 12.04
N ILE A 47 7.14 6.56 12.36
CA ILE A 47 5.73 6.36 12.72
C ILE A 47 4.87 7.33 11.92
N LEU A 48 3.88 6.79 11.21
CA LEU A 48 2.83 7.59 10.58
C LEU A 48 1.63 7.69 11.53
N TYR A 49 1.30 8.92 11.95
CA TYR A 49 0.21 9.19 12.88
C TYR A 49 -1.13 9.29 12.16
N PHE A 50 -1.19 10.09 11.10
CA PHE A 50 -2.37 10.18 10.25
C PHE A 50 -2.01 10.66 8.84
N PHE A 51 -2.94 10.45 7.93
CA PHE A 51 -2.94 10.94 6.58
C PHE A 51 -4.21 11.77 6.35
N LEU A 52 -4.08 12.92 5.68
CA LEU A 52 -5.20 13.78 5.35
C LEU A 52 -6.11 13.09 4.31
N PRO A 53 -7.36 12.73 4.66
CA PRO A 53 -8.20 11.92 3.77
C PRO A 53 -8.49 12.56 2.42
N TYR A 54 -8.56 13.89 2.37
CA TYR A 54 -8.88 14.68 1.18
C TYR A 54 -7.68 15.47 0.65
N SER A 55 -6.45 15.04 0.94
CA SER A 55 -5.21 15.65 0.42
C SER A 55 -5.12 15.67 -1.10
N GLY A 56 -5.88 14.81 -1.80
CA GLY A 56 -5.81 14.63 -3.25
C GLY A 56 -4.70 13.69 -3.70
N VAL A 57 -3.88 13.21 -2.77
CA VAL A 57 -2.83 12.23 -3.04
C VAL A 57 -3.48 10.87 -3.35
N LYS A 58 -3.11 10.32 -4.51
CA LYS A 58 -3.60 9.02 -5.00
C LYS A 58 -2.64 7.87 -4.73
N ASN A 59 -1.35 8.19 -4.65
CA ASN A 59 -0.27 7.22 -4.52
C ASN A 59 0.58 7.64 -3.34
N PHE A 60 0.74 6.76 -2.36
CA PHE A 60 1.58 7.02 -1.20
C PHE A 60 2.78 6.08 -1.20
N ALA A 61 3.98 6.65 -1.28
CA ALA A 61 5.22 5.92 -1.08
C ALA A 61 5.57 5.98 0.40
N VAL A 62 5.65 4.82 1.04
CA VAL A 62 5.98 4.70 2.45
C VAL A 62 7.47 4.98 2.63
N PRO A 63 7.86 5.93 3.50
CA PRO A 63 9.26 6.20 3.82
C PRO A 63 10.03 4.94 4.19
N THR A 64 11.29 4.85 3.76
CA THR A 64 12.11 3.64 3.93
C THR A 64 12.40 3.31 5.39
N ASP A 65 12.41 4.33 6.25
CA ASP A 65 12.64 4.20 7.68
C ASP A 65 11.38 3.94 8.50
N MET A 66 10.21 3.87 7.85
CA MET A 66 8.94 3.66 8.52
C MET A 66 8.86 2.28 9.16
N VAL A 67 8.53 2.26 10.45
CA VAL A 67 8.36 1.07 11.29
C VAL A 67 6.88 0.78 11.53
N THR A 68 6.07 1.82 11.73
CA THR A 68 4.67 1.68 12.13
C THR A 68 3.73 2.58 11.32
N ILE A 69 2.69 1.97 10.76
CA ILE A 69 1.47 2.70 10.35
C ILE A 69 0.52 2.71 11.55
N GLY A 70 0.25 3.90 12.09
CA GLY A 70 -0.53 4.08 13.31
C GLY A 70 -2.00 3.70 13.19
N ASN A 71 -2.67 3.65 14.35
CA ASN A 71 -4.11 3.36 14.43
C ASN A 71 -4.90 4.37 13.59
N CYS A 72 -5.83 3.89 12.76
CA CYS A 72 -6.69 4.71 11.91
C CYS A 72 -5.93 5.70 10.99
N ALA A 73 -4.65 5.48 10.73
CA ALA A 73 -3.77 6.42 10.05
C ALA A 73 -4.32 6.95 8.71
N PHE A 74 -4.78 6.04 7.85
CA PHE A 74 -5.40 6.32 6.55
C PHE A 74 -6.93 6.13 6.58
N MET A 75 -7.56 6.11 7.75
CA MET A 75 -8.99 5.82 7.84
C MET A 75 -9.81 6.78 6.97
N GLY A 76 -10.62 6.21 6.08
CA GLY A 76 -11.57 6.94 5.25
C GLY A 76 -10.91 7.84 4.20
N CYS A 77 -9.76 7.47 3.64
CA CYS A 77 -9.10 8.20 2.55
C CYS A 77 -9.72 7.86 1.18
N PRO A 78 -10.65 8.65 0.61
CA PRO A 78 -11.30 8.30 -0.65
C PRO A 78 -10.41 8.52 -1.87
N THR A 79 -9.36 9.33 -1.81
CA THR A 79 -8.51 9.59 -2.99
C THR A 79 -7.37 8.59 -3.13
N LEU A 80 -7.00 7.91 -2.04
CA LEU A 80 -5.87 7.01 -2.01
C LEU A 80 -6.20 5.73 -2.81
N GLN A 81 -5.36 5.42 -3.79
CA GLN A 81 -5.52 4.31 -4.70
C GLN A 81 -4.42 3.27 -4.53
N ARG A 82 -3.18 3.72 -4.28
CA ARG A 82 -2.01 2.83 -4.23
C ARG A 82 -1.07 3.18 -3.10
N VAL A 83 -0.52 2.15 -2.45
CA VAL A 83 0.47 2.30 -1.38
C VAL A 83 1.69 1.42 -1.68
N PHE A 84 2.88 2.01 -1.60
CA PHE A 84 4.14 1.35 -1.95
C PHE A 84 5.07 1.27 -0.75
N PHE A 85 5.27 0.07 -0.23
CA PHE A 85 6.24 -0.25 0.81
C PHE A 85 7.54 -0.73 0.17
N SER A 86 8.43 0.21 -0.13
CA SER A 86 9.73 -0.07 -0.79
C SER A 86 10.86 -0.36 0.20
N GLY A 87 10.70 0.02 1.47
CA GLY A 87 11.66 -0.24 2.55
C GLY A 87 11.42 -1.57 3.27
N SER A 88 12.38 -2.00 4.09
CA SER A 88 12.33 -3.25 4.84
C SER A 88 12.03 -3.08 6.33
N LYS A 89 11.91 -1.84 6.84
CA LYS A 89 11.79 -1.53 8.27
C LYS A 89 10.36 -1.60 8.81
N ILE A 90 9.34 -1.67 7.94
CA ILE A 90 7.95 -1.78 8.41
C ILE A 90 7.77 -3.05 9.25
N ARG A 91 7.18 -2.90 10.43
CA ARG A 91 6.90 -3.98 11.40
C ARG A 91 5.42 -4.07 11.71
N GLU A 92 4.72 -2.94 11.71
CA GLU A 92 3.37 -2.84 12.24
C GLU A 92 2.42 -2.07 11.33
N ILE A 93 1.27 -2.68 11.03
CA ILE A 93 0.07 -2.00 10.52
C ILE A 93 -0.98 -2.14 11.60
N ARG A 94 -1.31 -1.02 12.25
CA ARG A 94 -2.14 -1.00 13.46
C ARG A 94 -3.64 -1.01 13.16
N TYR A 95 -4.44 -1.01 14.23
CA TYR A 95 -5.89 -1.15 14.18
C TYR A 95 -6.52 -0.16 13.19
N GLN A 96 -7.37 -0.66 12.29
CA GLN A 96 -8.11 0.14 11.30
C GLN A 96 -7.24 1.07 10.43
N ALA A 97 -5.93 0.81 10.30
CA ALA A 97 -4.99 1.71 9.64
C ALA A 97 -5.44 2.17 8.24
N PHE A 98 -6.06 1.31 7.44
CA PHE A 98 -6.60 1.63 6.10
C PHE A 98 -8.12 1.46 6.01
N LYS A 99 -8.83 1.47 7.15
CA LYS A 99 -10.29 1.26 7.15
C LYS A 99 -11.00 2.25 6.24
N ASP A 100 -11.98 1.79 5.48
CA ASP A 100 -12.80 2.62 4.57
C ASP A 100 -11.99 3.38 3.49
N CYS A 101 -10.79 2.91 3.13
CA CYS A 101 -10.08 3.39 1.94
C CYS A 101 -10.73 2.82 0.67
N ARG A 102 -11.91 3.36 0.31
CA ARG A 102 -12.81 2.77 -0.70
C ARG A 102 -12.23 2.66 -2.11
N ASN A 103 -11.21 3.45 -2.44
CA ASN A 103 -10.55 3.43 -3.75
C ASN A 103 -9.16 2.79 -3.73
N LEU A 104 -8.68 2.34 -2.57
CA LEU A 104 -7.40 1.66 -2.44
C LEU A 104 -7.49 0.31 -3.14
N ASN A 105 -6.79 0.20 -4.27
CA ASN A 105 -6.89 -0.90 -5.20
C ASN A 105 -5.58 -1.66 -5.40
N PHE A 106 -4.47 -1.14 -4.89
CA PHE A 106 -3.18 -1.80 -4.99
C PHE A 106 -2.28 -1.51 -3.80
N ILE A 107 -1.68 -2.56 -3.23
CA ILE A 107 -0.60 -2.44 -2.25
C ILE A 107 0.59 -3.27 -2.70
N PHE A 108 1.76 -2.63 -2.70
CA PHE A 108 3.03 -3.26 -3.04
C PHE A 108 3.96 -3.34 -1.83
N PHE A 109 4.55 -4.50 -1.61
CA PHE A 109 5.65 -4.73 -0.67
C PHE A 109 6.84 -5.32 -1.44
N SER A 110 7.96 -4.60 -1.54
CA SER A 110 9.19 -5.14 -2.13
C SER A 110 9.82 -6.20 -1.22
N LEU A 111 9.89 -5.85 0.06
CA LEU A 111 10.42 -6.62 1.17
C LEU A 111 9.57 -6.26 2.38
N SER A 112 9.48 -7.16 3.35
CA SER A 112 8.73 -6.86 4.56
C SER A 112 9.22 -7.72 5.71
N SER A 113 9.41 -7.10 6.88
CA SER A 113 9.47 -7.83 8.15
C SER A 113 8.24 -7.53 8.99
N LEU A 114 7.09 -7.29 8.35
CA LEU A 114 5.83 -7.02 9.02
C LEU A 114 5.44 -8.20 9.91
N THR A 115 5.41 -7.95 11.21
CA THR A 115 5.08 -8.94 12.22
C THR A 115 3.63 -8.81 12.65
N ILE A 116 3.12 -7.57 12.72
CA ILE A 116 1.80 -7.23 13.25
C ILE A 116 0.94 -6.60 12.14
N ILE A 117 -0.24 -7.18 11.93
CA ILE A 117 -1.35 -6.59 11.21
C ILE A 117 -2.57 -6.72 12.13
N ASP A 118 -3.01 -5.61 12.69
CA ASP A 118 -4.10 -5.61 13.66
C ASP A 118 -5.47 -5.75 12.99
N ASN A 119 -6.49 -6.04 13.80
CA ASN A 119 -7.85 -6.24 13.35
C ASN A 119 -8.37 -5.06 12.53
N GLU A 120 -9.17 -5.38 11.50
CA GLU A 120 -9.85 -4.40 10.63
C GLU A 120 -8.91 -3.44 9.89
N ALA A 121 -7.60 -3.72 9.84
CA ALA A 121 -6.62 -2.87 9.16
C ALA A 121 -7.02 -2.52 7.72
N PHE A 122 -7.69 -3.43 7.00
CA PHE A 122 -8.17 -3.24 5.62
C PHE A 122 -9.70 -3.39 5.49
N ASP A 123 -10.45 -3.19 6.58
CA ASP A 123 -11.91 -3.28 6.51
C ASP A 123 -12.50 -2.15 5.65
N GLY A 124 -13.58 -2.39 4.92
CA GLY A 124 -14.14 -1.39 3.99
C GLY A 124 -13.27 -1.07 2.76
N CYS A 125 -12.27 -1.91 2.43
CA CYS A 125 -11.45 -1.80 1.21
C CYS A 125 -11.86 -2.84 0.15
N PRO A 126 -12.93 -2.61 -0.64
CA PRO A 126 -13.46 -3.62 -1.55
C PRO A 126 -12.53 -3.97 -2.71
N TYR A 127 -11.72 -3.01 -3.20
CA TYR A 127 -10.82 -3.26 -4.33
C TYR A 127 -9.58 -4.06 -3.94
N LEU A 128 -9.18 -4.06 -2.66
CA LEU A 128 -8.12 -4.92 -2.13
C LEU A 128 -8.50 -6.42 -2.04
N LYS A 129 -9.74 -6.75 -2.39
CA LYS A 129 -10.23 -8.14 -2.49
C LYS A 129 -10.27 -8.64 -3.93
N LYS A 130 -9.90 -7.80 -4.90
CA LYS A 130 -9.87 -8.14 -6.32
C LYS A 130 -8.53 -8.76 -6.69
N CYS A 131 -8.53 -9.49 -7.81
CA CYS A 131 -7.33 -10.11 -8.33
C CYS A 131 -6.20 -9.09 -8.57
N GLY A 132 -4.96 -9.46 -8.23
CA GLY A 132 -3.76 -8.64 -8.45
C GLY A 132 -3.74 -7.32 -7.66
N SER A 133 -4.56 -7.18 -6.62
CA SER A 133 -4.59 -5.98 -5.76
C SER A 133 -3.46 -5.94 -4.73
N PHE A 134 -2.69 -7.02 -4.58
CA PHE A 134 -1.46 -7.06 -3.80
C PHE A 134 -0.31 -7.64 -4.60
N GLN A 135 0.87 -7.06 -4.40
CA GLN A 135 2.14 -7.70 -4.72
C GLN A 135 2.97 -7.73 -3.44
N ALA A 136 3.20 -8.94 -2.91
CA ALA A 136 3.88 -9.14 -1.63
C ALA A 136 4.65 -10.47 -1.59
N PRO A 137 5.76 -10.56 -0.83
CA PRO A 137 6.48 -11.82 -0.62
C PRO A 137 5.58 -12.90 -0.02
N LEU A 138 5.79 -14.17 -0.36
CA LEU A 138 4.99 -15.31 0.11
C LEU A 138 4.82 -15.33 1.63
N SER A 139 5.89 -15.01 2.38
CA SER A 139 5.88 -14.97 3.84
C SER A 139 4.90 -13.94 4.43
N LEU A 140 4.56 -12.90 3.69
CA LEU A 140 3.61 -11.87 4.10
C LEU A 140 2.17 -12.22 3.68
N GLN A 141 1.99 -12.99 2.61
CA GLN A 141 0.66 -13.35 2.10
C GLN A 141 -0.16 -14.09 3.15
N GLU A 142 0.43 -15.03 3.89
CA GLU A 142 -0.26 -15.76 4.97
C GLU A 142 -0.82 -14.83 6.05
N LYS A 143 -0.04 -13.80 6.44
CA LYS A 143 -0.47 -12.78 7.41
C LYS A 143 -1.58 -11.88 6.86
N LEU A 144 -1.54 -11.55 5.57
CA LEU A 144 -2.58 -10.76 4.94
C LEU A 144 -3.87 -11.58 4.79
N ILE A 145 -3.77 -12.87 4.50
CA ILE A 145 -4.91 -13.79 4.43
C ILE A 145 -5.58 -13.93 5.80
N SER A 146 -4.82 -13.98 6.90
CA SER A 146 -5.39 -14.08 8.25
C SER A 146 -6.23 -12.85 8.64
N VAL A 147 -5.96 -11.68 8.04
CA VAL A 147 -6.77 -10.47 8.19
C VAL A 147 -7.83 -10.29 7.09
N LYS A 148 -8.27 -11.38 6.47
CA LYS A 148 -9.39 -11.46 5.51
C LYS A 148 -9.10 -10.86 4.12
N ILE A 149 -7.83 -10.74 3.71
CA ILE A 149 -7.47 -10.52 2.30
C ILE A 149 -7.57 -11.86 1.56
N PRO A 150 -8.37 -11.98 0.50
CA PRO A 150 -8.53 -13.26 -0.20
C PRO A 150 -7.28 -13.62 -1.01
N GLN A 151 -7.01 -14.91 -1.18
CA GLN A 151 -5.83 -15.39 -1.92
C GLN A 151 -5.77 -14.87 -3.37
N ILE A 152 -6.93 -14.68 -4.01
CA ILE A 152 -7.00 -14.12 -5.38
C ILE A 152 -6.31 -12.75 -5.49
N ALA A 153 -6.24 -11.98 -4.39
CA ALA A 153 -5.61 -10.67 -4.38
C ALA A 153 -4.11 -10.69 -4.72
N PHE A 154 -3.45 -11.84 -4.56
CA PHE A 154 -2.03 -12.06 -4.85
C PHE A 154 -1.79 -12.77 -6.19
N SER A 155 -2.84 -13.07 -6.96
CA SER A 155 -2.70 -13.75 -8.24
C SER A 155 -2.18 -12.80 -9.31
N ASP A 156 -1.19 -13.27 -10.09
CA ASP A 156 -0.72 -12.61 -11.30
C ASP A 156 -1.56 -13.00 -12.54
N ASP A 157 -2.28 -14.12 -12.45
CA ASP A 157 -3.20 -14.61 -13.48
C ASP A 157 -4.61 -14.20 -13.11
N CYS A 158 -4.91 -12.93 -13.39
CA CYS A 158 -6.24 -12.37 -13.23
C CYS A 158 -6.95 -12.50 -14.56
N ASP A 159 -7.90 -13.42 -14.66
CA ASP A 159 -8.71 -13.62 -15.87
C ASP A 159 -9.15 -12.27 -16.44
N GLN A 160 -8.41 -11.85 -17.47
CA GLN A 160 -8.87 -11.00 -18.53
C GLN A 160 -9.05 -11.95 -19.70
N ASP A 161 -10.11 -11.79 -20.48
CA ASP A 161 -10.47 -12.58 -21.67
C ASP A 161 -9.42 -12.54 -22.81
N TYR A 162 -8.13 -12.36 -22.50
CA TYR A 162 -7.01 -12.24 -23.43
C TYR A 162 -5.79 -13.02 -22.91
N THR A 163 -5.93 -14.33 -22.69
CA THR A 163 -4.73 -15.16 -22.46
C THR A 163 -3.98 -15.34 -23.77
N CYS A 164 -2.77 -14.80 -23.88
CA CYS A 164 -1.77 -15.30 -24.84
C CYS A 164 -1.20 -16.60 -24.26
N LYS A 165 -2.03 -17.66 -24.17
CA LYS A 165 -1.52 -19.00 -23.88
C LYS A 165 -0.57 -19.34 -25.01
N SER A 166 0.73 -19.40 -24.70
CA SER A 166 1.71 -20.04 -25.56
C SER A 166 1.16 -21.41 -25.95
N VAL A 167 0.66 -21.52 -27.18
CA VAL A 167 0.32 -22.80 -27.76
C VAL A 167 1.67 -23.45 -28.06
N ASN A 168 2.20 -24.21 -27.10
CA ASN A 168 3.31 -25.13 -27.33
C ASN A 168 2.85 -26.29 -28.23
N GLN A 169 2.44 -25.99 -29.45
CA GLN A 169 2.36 -26.92 -30.56
C GLN A 169 3.35 -26.48 -31.64
N PHE A 170 4.63 -26.42 -31.28
CA PHE A 170 5.67 -26.53 -32.29
C PHE A 170 5.93 -28.01 -32.53
N SER A 171 5.18 -28.61 -33.46
CA SER A 171 5.68 -29.80 -34.16
C SER A 171 6.71 -29.31 -35.17
N ILE A 172 7.99 -29.34 -34.79
CA ILE A 172 9.07 -29.09 -35.74
C ILE A 172 9.10 -30.29 -36.69
N SER A 173 8.81 -30.05 -37.96
CA SER A 173 8.97 -31.05 -39.01
C SER A 173 10.44 -31.45 -39.10
N LEU A 174 10.72 -32.76 -39.02
CA LEU A 174 12.05 -33.37 -39.16
C LEU A 174 12.76 -33.01 -40.47
N VAL A 175 12.07 -32.40 -41.44
CA VAL A 175 12.61 -31.93 -42.71
C VAL A 175 13.56 -30.72 -42.54
N LEU A 176 13.50 -29.99 -41.41
CA LEU A 176 14.37 -28.83 -41.15
C LEU A 176 15.72 -29.19 -40.50
N LEU A 177 15.99 -30.49 -40.25
CA LEU A 177 17.19 -30.96 -39.52
C LEU A 177 18.25 -31.64 -40.40
N THR A 178 18.30 -31.39 -41.71
CA THR A 178 19.41 -31.87 -42.54
C THR A 178 20.46 -30.76 -42.75
N PRO A 179 21.68 -30.88 -42.19
CA PRO A 179 22.77 -29.99 -42.55
C PRO A 179 23.22 -30.32 -43.99
N PHE A 180 23.25 -29.32 -44.86
CA PHE A 180 23.84 -29.44 -46.18
C PHE A 180 25.36 -29.64 -46.03
N VAL A 181 25.84 -30.86 -46.22
CA VAL A 181 27.24 -31.11 -46.56
C VAL A 181 27.35 -30.82 -48.06
N LEU A 182 27.90 -29.65 -48.40
CA LEU A 182 28.40 -29.37 -49.74
C LEU A 182 29.84 -29.88 -49.82
N ILE A 183 30.07 -30.66 -50.88
CA ILE A 183 31.29 -31.39 -51.27
C ILE A 183 32.49 -30.45 -51.40
#